data_AF-A0A1J5QHE7-F1
#
_entry.id   AF-A0A1J5QHE7-F1
#
_cell.length_a   1.000
_cell.length_b   1.000
_cell.length_c   1.000
_cell.angle_alpha   90.00
_cell.angle_beta   90.00
_cell.angle_gamma   90.00
#
_symmetry.space_group_name_H-M   'P 1'
#
loop_
_entity.id
_entity.type
_entity.pdbx_description
1 polymer ?
#
loop_
_entity_poly.entity_id
_entity_poly.type
_entity_poly.pdbx_seq_one_letter_code
_entity_poly.pdbx_strand_id
1 'polypeptide(L)'
;MATRGQGSAPVSPSASAPAVERTRLRRLVAGLLVLLGFVLLGVTVGASGASAAPRTVPVTVPLAVPRAVPLTVPVVLPVASATRTTDLLRRESTVALVVPAAPTAPVTPTAPVTPGGPGTITIGINGVDGTPNSSIVVLLGITLLSVAPSLLLMMTSFTKIFVVLALTRNAMGLQGVPPNQVIAGLSLFLSLFIMGPVLSQVNDTGLQPYLHGDVTFSQAVETGQQPLRAFMLKQTRQEDLALMTRSANLPNPKDEAAVPMATLIPAFMISELRSAFIIGFVIFVPFLVIDLVVSSALMSMGMMMLPPVTVSLPFKILLFVLVDGWGLIVTALVGSYR
;
A
#
# COMPACT_ATOMS: atom_id res chain seq x y z
N MET A 1 61.58 -43.93 -6.17
CA MET A 1 61.04 -42.67 -5.61
C MET A 1 59.90 -42.24 -6.52
N ALA A 2 58.65 -42.52 -6.14
CA ALA A 2 57.48 -42.41 -7.00
C ALA A 2 56.70 -41.12 -6.70
N THR A 3 56.44 -40.29 -7.71
CA THR A 3 55.47 -39.18 -7.64
C THR A 3 54.56 -39.20 -8.86
N ARG A 4 53.36 -39.75 -8.62
CA ARG A 4 52.06 -39.55 -9.30
C ARG A 4 51.56 -38.14 -8.90
N GLY A 5 50.75 -37.37 -9.63
CA GLY A 5 50.00 -37.56 -10.86
C GLY A 5 49.38 -36.22 -11.29
N GLN A 6 48.87 -36.21 -12.52
CA GLN A 6 48.13 -35.13 -13.19
C GLN A 6 46.80 -34.78 -12.52
N GLY A 7 46.32 -33.56 -12.73
CA GLY A 7 44.94 -33.16 -12.44
C GLY A 7 44.64 -31.71 -12.81
N SER A 8 44.35 -31.46 -14.08
CA SER A 8 43.77 -30.21 -14.58
C SER A 8 42.26 -30.18 -14.30
N ALA A 9 41.73 -29.09 -13.74
CA ALA A 9 40.29 -28.82 -13.71
C ALA A 9 40.01 -27.32 -13.84
N PRO A 10 39.10 -26.89 -14.74
CA PRO A 10 38.52 -25.56 -14.75
C PRO A 10 37.16 -25.58 -14.02
N VAL A 11 36.87 -24.60 -13.15
CA VAL A 11 35.50 -24.42 -12.64
C VAL A 11 35.13 -22.94 -12.61
N SER A 12 34.07 -22.64 -13.35
CA SER A 12 33.38 -21.38 -13.61
C SER A 12 32.67 -20.76 -12.38
N PRO A 13 32.18 -19.51 -12.49
CA PRO A 13 31.58 -18.75 -11.38
C PRO A 13 30.07 -19.04 -11.26
N SER A 14 29.54 -19.17 -10.04
CA SER A 14 28.14 -18.84 -9.70
C SER A 14 27.81 -19.27 -8.26
N ALA A 15 27.87 -18.32 -7.32
CA ALA A 15 27.20 -18.49 -6.04
C ALA A 15 25.70 -18.22 -6.23
N SER A 16 24.97 -19.24 -6.70
CA SER A 16 23.51 -19.24 -6.72
C SER A 16 22.98 -19.26 -5.29
N ALA A 17 22.28 -18.20 -4.86
CA ALA A 17 21.50 -18.20 -3.62
C ALA A 17 20.60 -19.46 -3.56
N PRO A 18 20.50 -20.14 -2.40
CA PRO A 18 19.89 -21.46 -2.30
C PRO A 18 18.42 -21.42 -2.75
N ALA A 19 18.05 -22.34 -3.64
CA ALA A 19 16.72 -22.43 -4.28
C ALA A 19 15.54 -22.45 -3.27
N VAL A 20 15.79 -22.81 -2.02
CA VAL A 20 14.83 -22.82 -0.91
C VAL A 20 14.36 -21.40 -0.54
N GLU A 21 15.26 -20.42 -0.55
CA GLU A 21 14.98 -19.05 -0.13
C GLU A 21 14.16 -18.30 -1.20
N ARG A 22 14.48 -18.55 -2.47
CA ARG A 22 13.68 -18.08 -3.62
C ARG A 22 12.27 -18.67 -3.62
N THR A 23 12.12 -19.92 -3.16
CA THR A 23 10.81 -20.58 -3.08
C THR A 23 9.95 -20.01 -1.94
N ARG A 24 10.56 -19.71 -0.78
CA ARG A 24 9.86 -19.04 0.34
C ARG A 24 9.44 -17.62 -0.04
N LEU A 25 10.32 -16.85 -0.68
CA LEU A 25 10.00 -15.50 -1.15
C LEU A 25 8.89 -15.51 -2.19
N ARG A 26 8.90 -16.45 -3.15
CA ARG A 26 7.82 -16.59 -4.14
C ARG A 26 6.48 -16.96 -3.50
N ARG A 27 6.48 -17.79 -2.45
CA ARG A 27 5.26 -18.13 -1.70
C ARG A 27 4.73 -16.96 -0.87
N LEU A 28 5.62 -16.16 -0.27
CA LEU A 28 5.24 -14.95 0.47
C LEU A 28 4.69 -13.86 -0.45
N VAL A 29 5.34 -13.62 -1.60
CA VAL A 29 4.85 -12.66 -2.61
C VAL A 29 3.54 -13.15 -3.24
N ALA A 30 3.39 -14.45 -3.48
CA ALA A 30 2.12 -15.03 -3.94
C ALA A 30 1.01 -14.87 -2.89
N GLY A 31 1.29 -15.09 -1.60
CA GLY A 31 0.33 -14.86 -0.51
C GLY A 31 -0.10 -13.40 -0.40
N LEU A 32 0.84 -12.45 -0.55
CA LEU A 32 0.55 -11.03 -0.57
C LEU A 32 -0.30 -10.63 -1.78
N LEU A 33 0.00 -11.17 -2.98
CA LEU A 33 -0.76 -10.91 -4.20
C LEU A 33 -2.14 -11.56 -4.16
N VAL A 34 -2.30 -12.72 -3.53
CA VAL A 34 -3.60 -13.37 -3.32
C VAL A 34 -4.43 -12.60 -2.29
N LEU A 35 -3.82 -12.08 -1.21
CA LEU A 35 -4.50 -11.23 -0.24
C LEU A 35 -4.92 -9.89 -0.85
N LEU A 36 -4.05 -9.28 -1.67
CA LEU A 36 -4.37 -8.06 -2.43
C LEU A 36 -5.44 -8.33 -3.51
N GLY A 37 -5.39 -9.50 -4.16
CA GLY A 37 -6.35 -9.94 -5.17
C GLY A 37 -7.70 -10.29 -4.58
N PHE A 38 -7.76 -10.88 -3.39
CA PHE A 38 -9.01 -11.18 -2.68
C PHE A 38 -9.76 -9.91 -2.31
N VAL A 39 -9.00 -8.88 -1.93
CA VAL A 39 -9.49 -7.54 -1.64
C VAL A 39 -9.97 -6.81 -2.91
N LEU A 40 -9.38 -7.09 -4.07
CA LEU A 40 -9.79 -6.50 -5.37
C LEU A 40 -10.97 -7.25 -6.05
N LEU A 41 -11.02 -8.58 -5.93
CA LEU A 41 -11.95 -9.45 -6.67
C LEU A 41 -13.31 -9.62 -5.96
N GLY A 42 -13.36 -9.42 -4.64
CA GLY A 42 -14.62 -9.43 -3.88
C GLY A 42 -15.63 -8.33 -4.28
N VAL A 43 -15.21 -7.36 -5.09
CA VAL A 43 -16.03 -6.23 -5.52
C VAL A 43 -16.81 -6.51 -6.82
N THR A 44 -16.42 -7.50 -7.62
CA THR A 44 -16.97 -7.69 -8.99
C THR A 44 -18.14 -8.67 -9.10
N VAL A 45 -18.53 -9.37 -8.03
CA VAL A 45 -19.52 -10.47 -8.11
C VAL A 45 -20.97 -10.03 -7.80
N GLY A 46 -21.21 -8.76 -7.43
CA GLY A 46 -22.51 -8.30 -6.92
C GLY A 46 -23.49 -7.64 -7.91
N ALA A 47 -23.17 -7.50 -9.21
CA ALA A 47 -23.97 -6.66 -10.12
C ALA A 47 -24.60 -7.44 -11.29
N SER A 48 -25.77 -8.04 -11.05
CA SER A 48 -26.70 -8.42 -12.13
C SER A 48 -28.15 -8.41 -11.65
N GLY A 49 -28.98 -7.48 -12.14
CA GLY A 49 -30.43 -7.58 -12.00
C GLY A 49 -31.25 -6.28 -12.11
N ALA A 50 -31.71 -6.00 -13.34
CA ALA A 50 -33.01 -5.42 -13.72
C ALA A 50 -33.40 -3.94 -13.43
N SER A 51 -34.14 -3.41 -14.41
CA SER A 51 -34.49 -2.00 -14.70
C SER A 51 -35.93 -1.66 -14.31
N ALA A 52 -36.19 -0.48 -13.72
CA ALA A 52 -37.47 0.23 -13.79
C ALA A 52 -37.36 1.74 -13.42
N ALA A 53 -38.12 2.59 -14.12
CA ALA A 53 -38.02 4.06 -14.17
C ALA A 53 -38.68 4.83 -12.98
N PRO A 54 -38.26 6.09 -12.66
CA PRO A 54 -38.75 6.83 -11.50
C PRO A 54 -39.82 7.89 -11.82
N ARG A 55 -40.67 8.21 -10.83
CA ARG A 55 -41.60 9.37 -10.81
C ARG A 55 -41.15 10.36 -9.73
N THR A 56 -41.18 11.67 -10.04
CA THR A 56 -40.71 12.78 -9.18
C THR A 56 -41.80 13.80 -8.87
N VAL A 57 -41.76 14.39 -7.67
CA VAL A 57 -42.45 15.65 -7.30
C VAL A 57 -41.43 16.60 -6.64
N PRO A 58 -41.41 17.92 -6.92
CA PRO A 58 -40.23 18.78 -6.68
C PRO A 58 -40.39 19.81 -5.53
N VAL A 59 -39.28 20.26 -4.95
CA VAL A 59 -39.16 21.50 -4.15
C VAL A 59 -37.79 22.18 -4.40
N THR A 60 -37.76 23.51 -4.47
CA THR A 60 -36.74 24.39 -5.08
C THR A 60 -36.04 25.32 -4.07
N VAL A 61 -34.72 25.59 -4.22
CA VAL A 61 -34.01 26.78 -3.66
C VAL A 61 -32.83 27.19 -4.59
N PRO A 62 -32.50 28.50 -4.80
CA PRO A 62 -31.60 28.96 -5.89
C PRO A 62 -30.18 29.38 -5.45
N LEU A 63 -29.22 29.45 -6.39
CA LEU A 63 -27.93 30.15 -6.22
C LEU A 63 -27.33 30.71 -7.53
N ALA A 64 -26.56 31.80 -7.37
CA ALA A 64 -26.14 32.78 -8.38
C ALA A 64 -24.89 32.41 -9.23
N VAL A 65 -24.72 33.10 -10.38
CA VAL A 65 -23.77 32.83 -11.48
C VAL A 65 -22.71 33.94 -11.63
N PRO A 66 -21.44 33.63 -12.01
CA PRO A 66 -20.56 34.58 -12.68
C PRO A 66 -20.15 34.17 -14.12
N ARG A 67 -19.73 35.16 -14.92
CA ARG A 67 -19.68 35.24 -16.40
C ARG A 67 -18.31 34.84 -16.99
N ALA A 68 -18.26 34.28 -18.21
CA ALA A 68 -17.04 33.77 -18.89
C ALA A 68 -16.45 34.69 -19.98
N VAL A 69 -15.16 34.51 -20.30
CA VAL A 69 -14.33 35.18 -21.34
C VAL A 69 -13.90 34.13 -22.41
N PRO A 70 -13.81 34.43 -23.73
CA PRO A 70 -13.45 33.43 -24.75
C PRO A 70 -11.97 33.48 -25.19
N LEU A 71 -11.42 32.33 -25.60
CA LEU A 71 -10.10 32.20 -26.24
C LEU A 71 -10.17 31.23 -27.45
N THR A 72 -9.45 31.54 -28.53
CA THR A 72 -9.46 30.87 -29.84
C THR A 72 -8.14 30.12 -30.09
N VAL A 73 -8.16 28.98 -30.81
CA VAL A 73 -6.94 28.22 -31.23
C VAL A 73 -7.08 27.78 -32.71
N PRO A 74 -6.01 27.82 -33.55
CA PRO A 74 -6.06 27.44 -34.97
C PRO A 74 -5.58 26.01 -35.28
N VAL A 75 -5.95 25.52 -36.47
CA VAL A 75 -5.72 24.17 -37.04
C VAL A 75 -4.59 24.19 -38.09
N VAL A 76 -3.80 23.11 -38.20
CA VAL A 76 -2.74 22.90 -39.22
C VAL A 76 -3.02 21.61 -40.03
N LEU A 77 -2.82 21.68 -41.36
CA LEU A 77 -2.94 20.61 -42.37
C LEU A 77 -1.56 20.03 -42.77
N PRO A 78 -1.53 18.83 -43.39
CA PRO A 78 -0.55 18.58 -44.45
C PRO A 78 -1.12 17.94 -45.73
N VAL A 79 -0.35 18.13 -46.80
CA VAL A 79 -0.55 17.81 -48.23
C VAL A 79 0.07 16.44 -48.60
N ALA A 80 -0.51 15.72 -49.58
CA ALA A 80 0.21 14.74 -50.42
C ALA A 80 -0.46 14.51 -51.80
N SER A 81 0.36 14.14 -52.78
CA SER A 81 0.22 14.39 -54.22
C SER A 81 -0.34 13.23 -55.08
N ALA A 82 -0.62 13.53 -56.36
CA ALA A 82 -1.32 12.74 -57.37
C ALA A 82 -0.47 11.78 -58.25
N THR A 83 -1.11 10.73 -58.80
CA THR A 83 -0.84 10.09 -60.12
C THR A 83 -2.06 9.24 -60.54
N ARG A 84 -2.82 9.59 -61.60
CA ARG A 84 -2.87 9.01 -62.98
C ARG A 84 -3.18 7.49 -62.99
N THR A 85 -4.19 6.93 -63.68
CA THR A 85 -4.31 6.80 -65.15
C THR A 85 -5.64 6.09 -65.52
N THR A 86 -6.04 6.27 -66.77
CA THR A 86 -7.28 5.99 -67.49
C THR A 86 -7.51 4.52 -67.93
N ASP A 87 -8.77 4.22 -68.29
CA ASP A 87 -9.20 3.65 -69.58
C ASP A 87 -9.79 2.21 -69.66
N LEU A 88 -10.74 2.08 -70.61
CA LEU A 88 -11.23 0.90 -71.35
C LEU A 88 -12.46 0.08 -70.89
N LEU A 89 -13.61 0.51 -71.42
CA LEU A 89 -14.55 -0.20 -72.32
C LEU A 89 -14.79 -1.73 -72.22
N ARG A 90 -16.10 -2.05 -72.25
CA ARG A 90 -16.76 -3.19 -72.95
C ARG A 90 -16.91 -4.53 -72.22
N ARG A 91 -18.09 -4.75 -71.63
CA ARG A 91 -18.87 -5.99 -71.81
C ARG A 91 -20.35 -5.79 -71.47
N GLU A 92 -21.20 -6.14 -72.41
CA GLU A 92 -22.67 -6.10 -72.28
C GLU A 92 -23.22 -7.33 -71.53
N SER A 93 -24.43 -7.14 -70.97
CA SER A 93 -25.48 -8.16 -70.66
C SER A 93 -25.23 -9.04 -69.42
N THR A 94 -26.11 -9.18 -68.43
CA THR A 94 -27.59 -9.16 -68.38
C THR A 94 -28.14 -8.59 -67.07
N VAL A 95 -29.38 -8.10 -67.17
CA VAL A 95 -30.22 -7.36 -66.22
C VAL A 95 -30.57 -8.11 -64.93
N ALA A 96 -30.48 -7.41 -63.78
CA ALA A 96 -31.40 -7.56 -62.65
C ALA A 96 -31.88 -6.15 -62.25
N LEU A 97 -33.18 -5.91 -62.40
CA LEU A 97 -33.85 -4.64 -62.13
C LEU A 97 -33.88 -4.39 -60.61
N VAL A 98 -32.94 -3.60 -60.08
CA VAL A 98 -33.07 -3.06 -58.72
C VAL A 98 -33.72 -1.68 -58.86
N VAL A 99 -35.02 -1.61 -58.51
CA VAL A 99 -35.73 -0.35 -58.35
C VAL A 99 -35.02 0.44 -57.23
N PRO A 100 -34.50 1.65 -57.49
CA PRO A 100 -33.92 2.46 -56.43
C PRO A 100 -35.05 2.93 -55.50
N ALA A 101 -34.96 2.56 -54.22
CA ALA A 101 -35.84 3.09 -53.20
C ALA A 101 -35.66 4.61 -53.12
N ALA A 102 -36.78 5.35 -53.10
CA ALA A 102 -36.79 6.80 -53.06
C ALA A 102 -35.97 7.34 -51.88
N PRO A 103 -35.27 8.48 -52.03
CA PRO A 103 -34.47 9.06 -50.95
C PRO A 103 -35.40 9.46 -49.79
N THR A 104 -35.18 8.87 -48.62
CA THR A 104 -35.87 9.22 -47.39
C THR A 104 -35.54 10.66 -47.01
N ALA A 105 -36.54 11.46 -46.69
CA ALA A 105 -36.35 12.86 -46.29
C ALA A 105 -35.39 12.98 -45.10
N PRO A 106 -34.59 14.07 -45.00
CA PRO A 106 -33.68 14.28 -43.88
C PRO A 106 -34.44 14.24 -42.55
N VAL A 107 -33.99 13.41 -41.62
CA VAL A 107 -34.51 13.43 -40.24
C VAL A 107 -34.14 14.76 -39.59
N THR A 108 -35.13 15.46 -39.04
CA THR A 108 -34.94 16.72 -38.33
C THR A 108 -33.90 16.55 -37.23
N PRO A 109 -32.88 17.42 -37.10
CA PRO A 109 -31.88 17.31 -36.05
C PRO A 109 -32.57 17.28 -34.68
N THR A 110 -32.30 16.24 -33.89
CA THR A 110 -32.74 16.19 -32.50
C THR A 110 -32.06 17.35 -31.76
N ALA A 111 -32.86 18.23 -31.17
CA ALA A 111 -32.35 19.38 -30.42
C ALA A 111 -31.41 18.89 -29.30
N PRO A 112 -30.31 19.61 -29.00
CA PRO A 112 -29.43 19.26 -27.89
C PRO A 112 -30.22 19.17 -26.60
N VAL A 113 -30.19 18.01 -25.95
CA VAL A 113 -30.67 17.87 -24.58
C VAL A 113 -29.72 18.67 -23.70
N THR A 114 -30.22 19.75 -23.11
CA THR A 114 -29.48 20.54 -22.12
C THR A 114 -29.00 19.59 -21.03
N PRO A 115 -27.71 19.60 -20.64
CA PRO A 115 -27.24 18.80 -19.51
C PRO A 115 -28.14 19.09 -18.32
N GLY A 116 -28.79 18.04 -17.78
CA GLY A 116 -29.52 18.14 -16.54
C GLY A 116 -28.62 18.80 -15.49
N GLY A 117 -29.20 19.71 -14.70
CA GLY A 117 -28.52 20.54 -13.72
C GLY A 117 -27.65 19.77 -12.71
N PRO A 118 -27.00 20.48 -11.77
CA PRO A 118 -25.86 20.00 -11.00
C PRO A 118 -26.15 18.62 -10.42
N GLY A 119 -25.33 17.63 -10.79
CA GLY A 119 -25.45 16.26 -10.33
C GLY A 119 -25.43 16.20 -8.81
N THR A 120 -26.60 16.16 -8.21
CA THR A 120 -26.78 15.87 -6.79
C THR A 120 -26.64 14.37 -6.63
N ILE A 121 -25.54 13.97 -6.01
CA ILE A 121 -25.35 12.61 -5.49
C ILE A 121 -26.34 12.46 -4.32
N THR A 122 -27.55 11.98 -4.59
CA THR A 122 -28.52 11.67 -3.55
C THR A 122 -28.19 10.31 -2.94
N ILE A 123 -27.51 10.33 -1.79
CA ILE A 123 -27.22 9.13 -1.00
C ILE A 123 -28.50 8.74 -0.23
N GLY A 124 -29.33 7.90 -0.83
CA GLY A 124 -30.49 7.31 -0.14
C GLY A 124 -30.03 6.23 0.84
N ILE A 125 -30.18 6.46 2.15
CA ILE A 125 -29.64 5.60 3.23
C ILE A 125 -30.35 4.25 3.36
N ASN A 126 -31.59 4.13 2.90
CA ASN A 126 -32.37 2.91 2.97
C ASN A 126 -32.83 2.45 1.57
N GLY A 127 -32.65 1.16 1.26
CA GLY A 127 -33.21 0.49 0.10
C GLY A 127 -34.72 0.24 0.27
N VAL A 128 -35.36 -0.18 -0.83
CA VAL A 128 -36.83 -0.33 -0.95
C VAL A 128 -37.45 -1.36 0.02
N ASP A 129 -36.64 -2.20 0.66
CA ASP A 129 -37.07 -3.26 1.59
C ASP A 129 -36.47 -3.14 3.00
N GLY A 130 -35.92 -1.97 3.38
CA GLY A 130 -35.20 -1.80 4.65
C GLY A 130 -33.80 -2.43 4.68
N THR A 131 -33.36 -3.00 3.56
CA THR A 131 -31.96 -3.39 3.34
C THR A 131 -31.09 -2.15 3.05
N PRO A 132 -29.82 -2.12 3.50
CA PRO A 132 -28.92 -1.03 3.17
C PRO A 132 -28.82 -0.86 1.65
N ASN A 133 -28.91 0.39 1.17
CA ASN A 133 -28.75 0.68 -0.26
C ASN A 133 -27.40 0.12 -0.74
N SER A 134 -27.42 -0.70 -1.80
CA SER A 134 -26.20 -1.30 -2.37
C SER A 134 -25.15 -0.24 -2.72
N SER A 135 -25.57 0.96 -3.12
CA SER A 135 -24.67 2.09 -3.37
C SER A 135 -23.89 2.54 -2.13
N ILE A 136 -24.50 2.45 -0.95
CA ILE A 136 -23.89 2.82 0.33
C ILE A 136 -22.97 1.73 0.83
N VAL A 137 -23.35 0.46 0.66
CA VAL A 137 -22.48 -0.67 0.98
C VAL A 137 -21.21 -0.62 0.12
N VAL A 138 -21.34 -0.31 -1.17
CA VAL A 138 -20.19 -0.12 -2.06
C VAL A 138 -19.34 1.08 -1.63
N LEU A 139 -19.96 2.23 -1.31
CA LEU A 139 -19.26 3.42 -0.81
C LEU A 139 -18.50 3.15 0.50
N LEU A 140 -19.11 2.44 1.45
CA LEU A 140 -18.46 1.98 2.68
C LEU A 140 -17.32 1.01 2.37
N GLY A 141 -17.54 0.08 1.43
CA GLY A 141 -16.53 -0.88 0.99
C GLY A 141 -15.28 -0.20 0.42
N ILE A 142 -15.42 0.76 -0.49
CA ILE A 142 -14.28 1.50 -1.04
C ILE A 142 -13.58 2.36 0.01
N THR A 143 -14.33 2.90 0.97
CA THR A 143 -13.77 3.69 2.08
C THR A 143 -12.93 2.79 2.98
N LEU A 144 -13.46 1.64 3.41
CA LEU A 144 -12.70 0.66 4.20
C LEU A 144 -11.46 0.16 3.44
N LEU A 145 -11.60 -0.07 2.13
CA LEU A 145 -10.51 -0.52 1.26
C LEU A 145 -9.35 0.47 1.21
N SER A 146 -9.64 1.77 1.26
CA SER A 146 -8.60 2.82 1.25
C SER A 146 -7.78 2.86 2.54
N VAL A 147 -8.38 2.48 3.68
CA VAL A 147 -7.76 2.52 5.02
C VAL A 147 -7.15 1.17 5.40
N ALA A 148 -7.63 0.07 4.83
CA ALA A 148 -7.17 -1.28 5.16
C ALA A 148 -5.64 -1.48 5.07
N PRO A 149 -4.92 -0.98 4.04
CA PRO A 149 -3.47 -1.20 3.94
C PRO A 149 -2.70 -0.58 5.11
N SER A 150 -3.07 0.63 5.55
CA SER A 150 -2.38 1.30 6.66
C SER A 150 -2.68 0.61 7.99
N LEU A 151 -3.92 0.19 8.22
CA LEU A 151 -4.31 -0.58 9.42
C LEU A 151 -3.54 -1.90 9.51
N LEU A 152 -3.42 -2.63 8.41
CA LEU A 152 -2.67 -3.89 8.39
C LEU A 152 -1.20 -3.67 8.75
N LEU A 153 -0.57 -2.62 8.23
CA LEU A 153 0.81 -2.29 8.62
C LEU A 153 0.91 -1.95 10.11
N MET A 154 -0.03 -1.19 10.66
CA MET A 154 -0.02 -0.81 12.08
C MET A 154 -0.24 -1.99 13.04
N MET A 155 -0.93 -3.05 12.59
CA MET A 155 -1.13 -4.29 13.34
C MET A 155 0.07 -5.26 13.25
N THR A 156 1.15 -4.84 12.59
CA THR A 156 2.35 -5.66 12.37
C THR A 156 3.59 -5.05 13.01
N SER A 157 4.75 -5.70 12.82
CA SER A 157 6.06 -5.19 13.23
C SER A 157 6.57 -3.99 12.42
N PHE A 158 5.85 -3.60 11.36
CA PHE A 158 6.25 -2.52 10.46
C PHE A 158 6.54 -1.21 11.22
N THR A 159 5.68 -0.81 12.16
CA THR A 159 5.75 0.47 12.86
C THR A 159 7.08 0.65 13.60
N LYS A 160 7.49 -0.33 14.44
CA LYS A 160 8.75 -0.25 15.20
C LYS A 160 9.95 -0.18 14.26
N ILE A 161 9.98 -1.04 13.25
CA ILE A 161 11.08 -1.13 12.28
C ILE A 161 11.23 0.19 11.51
N PHE A 162 10.12 0.74 11.01
CA PHE A 162 10.12 2.00 10.28
C PHE A 162 10.66 3.14 11.12
N VAL A 163 10.18 3.27 12.36
CA VAL A 163 10.62 4.34 13.28
C VAL A 163 12.09 4.20 13.63
N VAL A 164 12.58 3.00 13.97
CA VAL A 164 14.01 2.79 14.30
C VAL A 164 14.93 3.13 13.12
N LEU A 165 14.59 2.70 11.91
CA LEU A 165 15.38 3.00 10.71
C LEU A 165 15.34 4.50 10.39
N ALA A 166 14.19 5.15 10.54
CA ALA A 166 14.06 6.60 10.36
C ALA A 166 14.88 7.39 11.40
N LEU A 167 14.86 6.97 12.67
CA LEU A 167 15.67 7.56 13.74
C LEU A 167 17.16 7.36 13.46
N THR A 168 17.58 6.18 13.00
CA THR A 168 18.97 5.91 12.62
C THR A 168 19.46 6.86 11.53
N ARG A 169 18.66 7.07 10.48
CA ARG A 169 18.99 8.03 9.42
C ARG A 169 19.23 9.43 9.99
N ASN A 170 18.35 9.87 10.88
CA ASN A 170 18.46 11.19 11.50
C ASN A 170 19.69 11.27 12.42
N ALA A 171 20.01 10.20 13.15
CA ALA A 171 21.17 10.15 14.05
C ALA A 171 22.51 10.34 13.32
N MET A 172 22.63 9.75 12.13
CA MET A 172 23.80 9.91 11.26
C MET A 172 23.93 11.33 10.68
N GLY A 173 22.89 12.17 10.78
CA GLY A 173 22.88 13.52 10.21
C GLY A 173 22.73 13.55 8.69
N LEU A 174 22.28 12.44 8.07
CA LEU A 174 22.12 12.36 6.62
C LEU A 174 20.89 13.14 6.16
N GLN A 175 21.07 13.99 5.15
CA GLN A 175 19.98 14.73 4.52
C GLN A 175 19.42 13.92 3.34
N GLY A 176 18.20 13.41 3.47
CA GLY A 176 17.44 12.79 2.37
C GLY A 176 17.91 11.40 1.92
N VAL A 177 19.06 10.92 2.39
CA VAL A 177 19.61 9.60 2.07
C VAL A 177 19.65 8.72 3.33
N PRO A 178 19.09 7.50 3.34
CA PRO A 178 18.22 6.91 2.32
C PRO A 178 16.84 7.62 2.24
N PRO A 179 16.19 7.62 1.06
CA PRO A 179 14.84 8.17 0.90
C PRO A 179 13.81 7.46 1.79
N ASN A 180 12.75 8.18 2.20
CA ASN A 180 11.66 7.61 3.02
C ASN A 180 11.06 6.34 2.37
N GLN A 181 10.98 6.30 1.04
CA GLN A 181 10.48 5.14 0.30
C GLN A 181 11.37 3.90 0.46
N VAL A 182 12.69 4.08 0.49
CA VAL A 182 13.64 2.97 0.69
C VAL A 182 13.52 2.44 2.12
N ILE A 183 13.42 3.33 3.11
CA ILE A 183 13.18 2.94 4.51
C ILE A 183 11.86 2.18 4.62
N ALA A 184 10.77 2.70 4.04
CA ALA A 184 9.46 2.03 4.04
C ALA A 184 9.52 0.65 3.38
N GLY A 185 10.21 0.53 2.24
CA GLY A 185 10.41 -0.75 1.56
C GLY A 185 11.19 -1.75 2.41
N LEU A 186 12.29 -1.32 3.03
CA LEU A 186 13.08 -2.16 3.93
C LEU A 186 12.25 -2.60 5.14
N SER A 187 11.47 -1.69 5.74
CA SER A 187 10.57 -1.99 6.86
C SER A 187 9.50 -3.01 6.47
N LEU A 188 8.94 -2.91 5.26
CA LEU A 188 7.95 -3.85 4.78
C LEU A 188 8.54 -5.25 4.61
N PHE A 189 9.69 -5.39 3.95
CA PHE A 189 10.33 -6.69 3.77
C PHE A 189 10.78 -7.33 5.08
N LEU A 190 11.36 -6.55 6.00
CA LEU A 190 11.72 -7.03 7.34
C LEU A 190 10.48 -7.42 8.15
N SER A 191 9.38 -6.66 8.03
CA SER A 191 8.13 -7.01 8.69
C SER A 191 7.56 -8.32 8.17
N LEU A 192 7.51 -8.51 6.84
CA LEU A 192 7.09 -9.78 6.22
C LEU A 192 7.98 -10.95 6.66
N PHE A 193 9.28 -10.73 6.80
CA PHE A 193 10.21 -11.75 7.30
C PHE A 193 9.91 -12.15 8.75
N ILE A 194 9.70 -11.17 9.64
CA ILE A 194 9.36 -11.41 11.06
C ILE A 194 7.96 -12.03 11.19
N MET A 195 7.01 -11.61 10.35
CA MET A 195 5.62 -12.04 10.38
C MET A 195 5.33 -13.35 9.65
N GLY A 196 6.32 -13.93 8.97
CA GLY A 196 6.18 -15.22 8.28
C GLY A 196 5.36 -16.28 9.03
N PRO A 197 5.64 -16.60 10.31
CA PRO A 197 4.86 -17.60 11.05
C PRO A 197 3.42 -17.18 11.33
N VAL A 198 3.18 -15.89 11.64
CA VAL A 198 1.84 -15.37 11.93
C VAL A 198 0.99 -15.39 10.66
N LEU A 199 1.53 -14.90 9.54
CA LEU A 199 0.84 -14.90 8.25
C LEU A 199 0.52 -16.32 7.77
N SER A 200 1.41 -17.29 8.01
CA SER A 200 1.13 -18.70 7.73
C SER A 200 -0.06 -19.20 8.53
N GLN A 201 -0.10 -18.92 9.84
CA GLN A 201 -1.22 -19.34 10.69
C GLN A 201 -2.54 -18.69 10.24
N VAL A 202 -2.54 -17.39 9.93
CA VAL A 202 -3.73 -16.69 9.40
C VAL A 202 -4.22 -17.33 8.09
N ASN A 203 -3.29 -17.71 7.21
CA ASN A 203 -3.64 -18.41 5.97
C ASN A 203 -4.29 -19.77 6.27
N ASP A 204 -3.69 -20.55 7.16
CA ASP A 204 -4.10 -21.93 7.40
C ASP A 204 -5.39 -22.02 8.23
N THR A 205 -5.63 -21.10 9.17
CA THR A 205 -6.82 -21.12 10.06
C THR A 205 -8.00 -20.28 9.56
N GLY A 206 -7.75 -19.27 8.74
CA GLY A 206 -8.78 -18.35 8.26
C GLY A 206 -9.01 -18.43 6.76
N LEU A 207 -7.95 -18.19 5.97
CA LEU A 207 -8.08 -18.03 4.52
C LEU A 207 -8.39 -19.35 3.80
N GLN A 208 -7.64 -20.42 4.08
CA GLN A 208 -7.84 -21.70 3.40
C GLN A 208 -9.24 -22.30 3.66
N PRO A 209 -9.75 -22.39 4.91
CA PRO A 209 -11.10 -22.90 5.15
C PRO A 209 -12.20 -22.07 4.45
N TYR A 210 -12.01 -20.75 4.37
CA TYR A 210 -12.94 -19.88 3.66
C TYR A 210 -12.94 -20.15 2.15
N LEU A 211 -11.76 -20.31 1.54
CA LEU A 211 -11.62 -20.61 0.11
C LEU A 211 -12.16 -21.99 -0.27
N HIS A 212 -12.11 -22.96 0.64
CA HIS A 212 -12.71 -24.28 0.45
C HIS A 212 -14.23 -24.29 0.69
N GLY A 213 -14.81 -23.19 1.21
CA GLY A 213 -16.23 -23.08 1.52
C GLY A 213 -16.65 -23.73 2.85
N ASP A 214 -15.69 -24.09 3.70
CA ASP A 214 -15.94 -24.78 4.98
C ASP A 214 -16.46 -23.82 6.06
N VAL A 215 -16.14 -22.52 5.95
CA VAL A 215 -16.52 -21.49 6.93
C VAL A 215 -17.08 -20.25 6.25
N THR A 216 -17.96 -19.55 6.96
CA THR A 216 -18.46 -18.25 6.53
C THR A 216 -17.38 -17.16 6.64
N PHE A 217 -17.54 -16.05 5.92
CA PHE A 217 -16.60 -14.92 6.01
C PHE A 217 -16.43 -14.40 7.44
N SER A 218 -17.52 -14.30 8.21
CA SER A 218 -17.47 -13.85 9.61
C SER A 218 -16.62 -14.78 10.48
N GLN A 219 -16.78 -16.09 10.32
CA GLN A 219 -16.00 -17.09 11.05
C GLN A 219 -14.53 -17.06 10.63
N ALA A 220 -14.24 -16.92 9.34
CA ALA A 220 -12.88 -16.81 8.83
C ALA A 220 -12.12 -15.60 9.40
N VAL A 221 -12.80 -14.47 9.57
CA VAL A 221 -12.24 -13.29 10.23
C VAL A 221 -12.02 -13.55 11.72
N GLU A 222 -12.96 -14.20 12.39
CA GLU A 222 -12.89 -14.50 13.82
C GLU A 222 -11.77 -15.50 14.18
N THR A 223 -11.56 -16.53 13.36
CA THR A 223 -10.46 -17.49 13.54
C THR A 223 -9.14 -16.92 13.03
N GLY A 224 -9.17 -16.19 11.90
CA GLY A 224 -8.00 -15.57 11.28
C GLY A 224 -7.39 -14.42 12.08
N GLN A 225 -8.16 -13.74 12.93
CA GLN A 225 -7.61 -12.69 13.81
C GLN A 225 -6.86 -13.24 15.03
N GLN A 226 -7.06 -14.51 15.42
CA GLN A 226 -6.46 -15.07 16.65
C GLN A 226 -4.92 -15.08 16.63
N PRO A 227 -4.24 -15.50 15.54
CA PRO A 227 -2.78 -15.45 15.48
C PRO A 227 -2.23 -14.02 15.56
N LEU A 228 -2.89 -13.06 14.90
CA LEU A 228 -2.52 -11.65 14.96
C LEU A 228 -2.67 -11.09 16.37
N ARG A 229 -3.77 -11.45 17.04
CA ARG A 229 -4.05 -11.08 18.43
C ARG A 229 -2.99 -11.65 19.38
N ALA A 230 -2.66 -12.93 19.26
CA ALA A 230 -1.62 -13.57 20.05
C ALA A 230 -0.25 -12.90 19.84
N PHE A 231 0.09 -12.56 18.59
CA PHE A 231 1.30 -11.80 18.28
C PHE A 231 1.31 -10.44 18.99
N MET A 232 0.25 -9.65 18.89
CA MET A 232 0.19 -8.32 19.51
C MET A 232 0.26 -8.41 21.03
N LEU A 233 -0.46 -9.35 21.65
CA LEU A 233 -0.41 -9.54 23.11
C LEU A 233 1.01 -9.84 23.60
N LYS A 234 1.75 -10.71 22.90
CA LYS A 234 3.14 -11.04 23.24
C LYS A 234 4.06 -9.80 23.23
N GLN A 235 3.78 -8.83 22.37
CA GLN A 235 4.62 -7.64 22.19
C GLN A 235 4.11 -6.41 22.95
N THR A 236 2.85 -6.43 23.41
CA THR A 236 2.23 -5.31 24.13
C THR A 236 2.64 -5.36 25.58
N ARG A 237 3.07 -4.22 26.10
CA ARG A 237 3.43 -4.07 27.51
C ARG A 237 2.19 -4.00 28.37
N GLN A 238 2.23 -4.64 29.54
CA GLN A 238 1.10 -4.65 30.48
C GLN A 238 0.72 -3.23 30.92
N GLU A 239 1.69 -2.33 31.09
CA GLU A 239 1.44 -0.93 31.42
C GLU A 239 0.63 -0.18 30.34
N ASP A 240 0.87 -0.47 29.07
CA ASP A 240 0.17 0.18 27.94
C ASP A 240 -1.22 -0.40 27.73
N LEU A 241 -1.35 -1.71 27.92
CA LEU A 241 -2.63 -2.40 27.92
C LEU A 241 -3.54 -1.88 29.03
N ALA A 242 -2.99 -1.74 30.24
CA ALA A 242 -3.71 -1.18 31.39
C ALA A 242 -4.04 0.30 31.21
N LEU A 243 -3.18 1.07 30.53
CA LEU A 243 -3.44 2.46 30.19
C LEU A 243 -4.66 2.56 29.25
N MET A 244 -4.66 1.83 28.13
CA MET A 244 -5.76 1.88 27.16
C MET A 244 -7.06 1.33 27.74
N THR A 245 -6.99 0.28 28.56
CA THR A 245 -8.18 -0.29 29.24
C THR A 245 -8.82 0.73 30.17
N ARG A 246 -8.01 1.43 30.99
CA ARG A 246 -8.50 2.48 31.89
C ARG A 246 -9.03 3.68 31.12
N SER A 247 -8.36 4.11 30.05
CA SER A 247 -8.83 5.19 29.18
C SER A 247 -10.17 4.87 28.50
N ALA A 248 -10.45 3.59 28.23
CA ALA A 248 -11.72 3.14 27.69
C ALA A 248 -12.83 2.95 28.76
N ASN A 249 -12.57 3.24 30.03
CA ASN A 249 -13.46 2.98 31.17
C ASN A 249 -13.92 1.51 31.25
N LEU A 250 -13.09 0.58 30.78
CA LEU A 250 -13.38 -0.86 30.83
C LEU A 250 -12.92 -1.44 32.18
N PRO A 251 -13.63 -2.45 32.72
CA PRO A 251 -13.16 -3.18 33.88
C PRO A 251 -11.84 -3.88 33.55
N ASN A 252 -10.95 -3.98 34.55
CA ASN A 252 -9.67 -4.62 34.34
C ASN A 252 -9.88 -6.09 33.92
N PRO A 253 -9.40 -6.52 32.74
CA PRO A 253 -9.64 -7.86 32.26
C PRO A 253 -8.93 -8.87 33.17
N LYS A 254 -9.60 -10.01 33.41
CA LYS A 254 -9.06 -11.09 34.25
C LYS A 254 -7.88 -11.82 33.58
N ASP A 255 -7.82 -11.76 32.26
CA ASP A 255 -6.83 -12.44 31.42
C ASP A 255 -6.54 -11.58 30.18
N GLU A 256 -5.31 -11.67 29.67
CA GLU A 256 -4.85 -10.98 28.45
C GLU A 256 -5.72 -11.38 27.24
N ALA A 257 -6.20 -12.62 27.22
CA ALA A 257 -7.10 -13.13 26.19
C ALA A 257 -8.48 -12.45 26.16
N ALA A 258 -8.90 -11.77 27.23
CA ALA A 258 -10.22 -11.13 27.32
C ALA A 258 -10.24 -9.68 26.79
N VAL A 259 -9.09 -9.09 26.43
CA VAL A 259 -9.00 -7.67 26.06
C VAL A 259 -9.64 -7.39 24.69
N PRO A 260 -10.60 -6.48 24.52
CA PRO A 260 -11.17 -6.19 23.20
C PRO A 260 -10.11 -5.77 22.16
N MET A 261 -10.27 -6.21 20.91
CA MET A 261 -9.32 -5.91 19.83
C MET A 261 -9.14 -4.39 19.62
N ALA A 262 -10.23 -3.63 19.76
CA ALA A 262 -10.23 -2.17 19.67
C ALA A 262 -9.37 -1.48 20.75
N THR A 263 -9.13 -2.15 21.88
CA THR A 263 -8.25 -1.67 22.96
C THR A 263 -6.81 -2.18 22.76
N LEU A 264 -6.66 -3.41 22.26
CA LEU A 264 -5.35 -4.04 22.04
C LEU A 264 -4.54 -3.32 20.95
N ILE A 265 -5.15 -2.99 19.81
CA ILE A 265 -4.45 -2.34 18.68
C ILE A 265 -3.76 -1.03 19.10
N PRO A 266 -4.45 -0.04 19.71
CA PRO A 266 -3.78 1.18 20.14
C PRO A 266 -2.76 0.96 21.26
N ALA A 267 -2.99 0.00 22.17
CA ALA A 267 -2.02 -0.35 23.21
C ALA A 267 -0.73 -0.91 22.59
N PHE A 268 -0.86 -1.84 21.66
CA PHE A 268 0.24 -2.42 20.89
C PHE A 268 1.03 -1.32 20.15
N MET A 269 0.35 -0.41 19.46
CA MET A 269 1.01 0.69 18.75
C MET A 269 1.85 1.57 19.69
N ILE A 270 1.32 1.90 20.88
CA ILE A 270 2.06 2.67 21.89
C ILE A 270 3.28 1.90 22.39
N SER A 271 3.13 0.61 22.69
CA SER A 271 4.25 -0.26 23.12
C SER A 271 5.35 -0.37 22.05
N GLU A 272 4.96 -0.53 20.79
CA GLU A 272 5.89 -0.61 19.66
C GLU A 272 6.62 0.70 19.44
N LEU A 273 5.91 1.84 19.50
CA LEU A 273 6.52 3.18 19.41
C LEU A 273 7.49 3.43 20.55
N ARG A 274 7.11 3.14 21.81
CA ARG A 274 8.00 3.30 22.95
C ARG A 274 9.28 2.48 22.76
N SER A 275 9.14 1.22 22.41
CA SER A 275 10.27 0.33 22.14
C SER A 275 11.15 0.86 21.01
N ALA A 276 10.55 1.38 19.93
CA ALA A 276 11.26 1.98 18.82
C ALA A 276 12.06 3.22 19.24
N PHE A 277 11.49 4.09 20.06
CA PHE A 277 12.17 5.27 20.58
C PHE A 277 13.32 4.90 21.53
N ILE A 278 13.16 3.87 22.36
CA ILE A 278 14.25 3.39 23.22
C ILE A 278 15.42 2.87 22.37
N ILE A 279 15.14 2.02 21.38
CA ILE A 279 16.16 1.49 20.46
C ILE A 279 16.82 2.65 19.69
N GLY A 280 16.00 3.56 19.16
CA GLY A 280 16.49 4.74 18.45
C GLY A 280 17.38 5.62 19.32
N PHE A 281 17.02 5.84 20.59
CA PHE A 281 17.85 6.59 21.54
C PHE A 281 19.21 5.93 21.75
N VAL A 282 19.24 4.61 21.96
CA VAL A 282 20.50 3.86 22.11
C VAL A 282 21.38 3.99 20.86
N ILE A 283 20.79 3.96 19.67
CA ILE A 283 21.50 4.19 18.40
C ILE A 283 22.02 5.63 18.30
N PHE A 284 21.30 6.61 18.83
CA PHE A 284 21.68 8.03 18.80
C PHE A 284 22.93 8.34 19.64
N VAL A 285 23.10 7.68 20.79
CA VAL A 285 24.18 7.95 21.76
C VAL A 285 25.58 8.01 21.14
N PRO A 286 26.07 7.00 20.40
CA PRO A 286 27.43 7.05 19.82
C PRO A 286 27.62 8.21 18.84
N PHE A 287 26.60 8.55 18.04
CA PHE A 287 26.68 9.66 17.08
C PHE A 287 26.66 11.02 17.77
N LEU A 288 25.91 11.16 18.86
CA LEU A 288 25.89 12.36 19.69
C LEU A 288 27.28 12.62 20.29
N VAL A 289 27.95 11.57 20.78
CA VAL A 289 29.32 11.70 21.32
C VAL A 289 30.28 12.23 20.25
N ILE A 290 30.19 11.74 19.01
CA ILE A 290 31.00 12.27 17.89
C ILE A 290 30.72 13.75 17.66
N ASP A 291 29.45 14.17 17.65
CA ASP A 291 29.10 15.59 17.49
C ASP A 291 29.68 16.46 18.60
N LEU A 292 29.60 16.01 19.85
CA LEU A 292 30.10 16.76 21.01
C LEU A 292 31.63 16.90 20.97
N VAL A 293 32.34 15.83 20.59
CA VAL A 293 33.79 15.83 20.48
C VAL A 293 34.25 16.71 19.32
N VAL A 294 33.64 16.59 18.14
CA VAL A 294 33.99 17.42 16.97
C VAL A 294 33.68 18.89 17.23
N SER A 295 32.54 19.19 17.87
CA SER A 295 32.17 20.57 18.21
C SER A 295 33.17 21.21 19.16
N SER A 296 33.57 20.51 20.22
CA SER A 296 34.56 21.04 21.18
C SER A 296 35.93 21.24 20.54
N ALA A 297 36.36 20.36 19.64
CA ALA A 297 37.59 20.52 18.86
C ALA A 297 37.53 21.74 17.91
N LEU A 298 36.43 21.93 17.18
CA LEU A 298 36.24 23.09 16.29
C LEU A 298 36.22 24.42 17.05
N MET A 299 35.52 24.46 18.19
CA MET A 299 35.51 25.63 19.07
C MET A 299 36.90 25.95 19.59
N SER A 300 37.70 24.92 19.94
CA SER A 300 39.09 25.10 20.38
C SER A 300 40.02 25.64 19.28
N MET A 301 39.70 25.40 18.00
CA MET A 301 40.43 25.96 16.86
C MET A 301 39.96 27.39 16.49
N GLY A 302 38.94 27.92 17.16
CA GLY A 302 38.37 29.24 16.89
C GLY A 302 37.39 29.27 15.70
N MET A 303 36.99 28.13 15.16
CA MET A 303 36.05 28.05 14.03
C MET A 303 34.60 28.04 14.51
N MET A 304 34.09 29.20 14.96
CA MET A 304 32.71 29.34 15.46
C MET A 304 31.63 29.38 14.38
N MET A 305 32.00 29.66 13.12
CA MET A 305 31.04 29.86 12.01
C MET A 305 30.70 28.57 11.24
N LEU A 306 31.49 27.51 11.38
CA LEU A 306 31.23 26.24 10.68
C LEU A 306 30.25 25.39 11.49
N PRO A 307 29.11 24.96 10.92
CA PRO A 307 28.19 24.09 11.63
C PRO A 307 28.89 22.76 11.96
N PRO A 308 29.05 22.38 13.25
CA PRO A 308 29.83 21.21 13.64
C PRO A 308 29.34 19.89 13.03
N VAL A 309 28.04 19.79 12.77
CA VAL A 309 27.39 18.62 12.15
C VAL A 309 27.97 18.31 10.76
N THR A 310 28.34 19.33 9.99
CA THR A 310 28.91 19.17 8.65
C THR A 310 30.28 18.49 8.70
N VAL A 311 31.05 18.78 9.75
CA VAL A 311 32.40 18.25 9.96
C VAL A 311 32.34 16.86 10.60
N SER A 312 31.37 16.60 11.47
CA SER A 312 31.20 15.29 12.14
C SER A 312 30.61 14.21 11.22
N LEU A 313 29.80 14.60 10.22
CA LEU A 313 29.12 13.69 9.29
C LEU A 313 30.03 12.62 8.65
N PRO A 314 31.19 12.93 8.04
CA PRO A 314 32.07 11.90 7.47
C PRO A 314 32.57 10.89 8.51
N PHE A 315 32.86 11.33 9.74
CA PHE A 315 33.27 10.44 10.83
C PHE A 315 32.14 9.52 11.27
N LYS A 316 30.91 10.03 11.36
CA LYS A 316 29.72 9.21 11.68
C LYS A 316 29.48 8.13 10.64
N ILE A 317 29.54 8.49 9.35
CA ILE A 317 29.36 7.53 8.26
C ILE A 317 30.46 6.47 8.30
N LEU A 318 31.72 6.89 8.48
CA LEU A 318 32.84 5.97 8.57
C LEU A 318 32.65 4.97 9.71
N LEU A 319 32.33 5.44 10.92
CA LEU A 319 32.06 4.58 12.06
C LEU A 319 30.91 3.61 11.77
N PHE A 320 29.82 4.11 11.21
CA PHE A 320 28.64 3.29 10.91
C PHE A 320 28.94 2.17 9.90
N VAL A 321 29.74 2.45 8.88
CA VAL A 321 30.16 1.44 7.89
C VAL A 321 31.16 0.45 8.50
N LEU A 322 32.12 0.92 9.30
CA LEU A 322 33.14 0.07 9.92
C LEU A 322 32.57 -0.97 10.87
N VAL A 323 31.47 -0.65 11.55
CA VAL A 323 30.81 -1.57 12.49
C VAL A 323 29.70 -2.41 11.86
N ASP A 324 29.52 -2.34 10.54
CA ASP A 324 28.36 -2.91 9.83
C ASP A 324 27.03 -2.50 10.49
N GLY A 325 26.81 -1.18 10.63
CA GLY A 325 25.70 -0.65 11.41
C GLY A 325 24.32 -1.08 10.91
N TRP A 326 24.12 -1.25 9.60
CA TRP A 326 22.87 -1.79 9.06
C TRP A 326 22.64 -3.23 9.50
N GLY A 327 23.66 -4.10 9.43
CA GLY A 327 23.57 -5.48 9.90
C GLY A 327 23.25 -5.58 11.38
N LEU A 328 23.89 -4.74 12.20
CA LEU A 328 23.68 -4.68 13.65
C LEU A 328 22.24 -4.25 13.99
N ILE A 329 21.74 -3.19 13.34
CA ILE A 329 20.37 -2.70 13.56
C ILE A 329 19.33 -3.72 13.14
N VAL A 330 19.49 -4.34 11.96
CA VAL A 330 18.56 -5.38 11.49
C VAL A 330 18.55 -6.57 12.45
N THR A 331 19.72 -7.02 12.90
CA THR A 331 19.83 -8.13 13.85
C THR A 331 19.17 -7.81 15.19
N ALA A 332 19.39 -6.59 15.72
CA ALA A 332 18.75 -6.12 16.95
C ALA A 332 17.23 -6.03 16.80
N LEU A 333 16.73 -5.52 15.68
CA LEU A 333 15.29 -5.42 15.39
C LEU A 333 14.64 -6.80 15.31
N VAL A 334 15.21 -7.73 14.54
CA VAL A 334 14.70 -9.11 14.43
C VAL A 334 14.77 -9.82 15.78
N GLY A 335 15.85 -9.60 16.53
CA GLY A 335 16.02 -10.12 17.89
C GLY A 335 14.95 -9.62 18.86
N SER A 336 14.47 -8.39 18.70
CA SER A 336 13.46 -7.78 19.59
C SER A 336 12.07 -8.43 19.54
N TYR A 337 11.78 -9.25 18.51
CA TYR A 337 10.48 -9.92 18.33
C TYR A 337 10.50 -11.40 18.69
N ARG A 338 11.68 -11.96 19.01
CA ARG A 338 11.80 -13.35 19.49
C ARG A 338 11.53 -13.40 20.98
#